data_AF-R6YJD3-F1
#
_entry.id   AF-R6YJD3-F1
#
_cell.length_a   1.000
_cell.length_b   1.000
_cell.length_c   1.000
_cell.angle_alpha   90.00
_cell.angle_beta   90.00
_cell.angle_gamma   90.00
#
_symmetry.space_group_name_H-M   'P 1'
#
loop_
_entity.id
_entity.type
_entity.pdbx_description
1 polymer ?
#
loop_
_entity_poly.entity_id
_entity_poly.type
_entity_poly.pdbx_seq_one_letter_code
_entity_poly.pdbx_strand_id
1 'polypeptide(L)'
;MNLKRLTAGILAMLAIAACKEETPYMELSQKKFTIGEEGGRINVELKANVYYRVVNENDFVTISAEGNDAETANYIIDVKANENIDARKARIKFIGDRVTPLALDITQKGKVPVGVDVSELNVSFSATSAEFRVLGDKGWTATCDNPDFVLSKTSGVGESKVEVTFPANTKEAPVTAVVTVTIGGQDYTLTITQEAAPAKERTDLGADGTSNCYIVSKPGYYKFKATVRGNGTLPESCDGEITVSITPDHADVLWCTYNTMTAPTAAAEIIPAVALNGDYIEFETPMNDITPANAIIAAYAADNTILWTWHIWFTDEPAVSDLGGTVWMDRNLGATCPNIAGDTRSGGFLYQWGRKDPMRGAGNTSADFIATTPELTEEQAEVKVDEATGTIAASIKNPRPFINTFPDGAGPKDWIFTADHNDRWQDARKTMFDPCPAGYKVPSNAQWCAFAEAGGLPAGSTKYSKNPDAKAAYQAETLQFATAAWSLPIAGMLSHNNGCALTDFGVAARYESSTAEASPSALYLNANASASNFSNKATRGHAGAVRCVKE
;
A
#
# COMPACT_ATOMS: atom_id res chain seq x y z
N MET A 1 -59.26 68.83 24.14
CA MET A 1 -60.47 68.41 24.87
C MET A 1 -60.07 67.33 25.87
N ASN A 2 -60.42 67.50 27.16
CA ASN A 2 -60.22 66.61 28.33
C ASN A 2 -58.76 66.41 28.84
N LEU A 3 -58.23 66.93 29.95
CA LEU A 3 -58.63 67.54 31.26
C LEU A 3 -58.29 66.64 32.47
N LYS A 4 -57.58 67.24 33.45
CA LYS A 4 -57.40 66.93 34.91
C LYS A 4 -56.05 66.32 35.32
N ARG A 5 -55.37 66.71 36.41
CA ARG A 5 -55.55 67.75 37.47
C ARG A 5 -54.28 67.77 38.38
N LEU A 6 -53.94 68.97 38.89
CA LEU A 6 -53.33 69.34 40.21
C LEU A 6 -51.93 68.76 40.58
N THR A 7 -50.97 69.47 41.20
CA THR A 7 -51.02 70.50 42.27
C THR A 7 -49.75 71.40 42.29
N ALA A 8 -49.95 72.69 42.65
CA ALA A 8 -49.12 73.70 43.35
C ALA A 8 -47.59 73.47 43.47
N GLY A 9 -46.69 74.43 43.17
CA GLY A 9 -46.54 75.84 43.59
C GLY A 9 -45.02 76.11 43.49
N ILE A 10 -44.47 77.27 43.14
CA ILE A 10 -44.52 78.59 43.78
C ILE A 10 -43.97 79.59 42.73
N LEU A 11 -44.68 80.69 42.56
CA LEU A 11 -44.15 81.91 41.93
C LEU A 11 -43.44 82.70 43.03
N ALA A 12 -42.13 82.97 42.87
CA ALA A 12 -41.42 83.92 43.71
C ALA A 12 -40.81 85.03 42.84
N MET A 13 -41.01 86.25 43.33
CA MET A 13 -40.82 87.54 42.68
C MET A 13 -39.36 87.85 42.31
N LEU A 14 -39.27 88.69 41.28
CA LEU A 14 -38.12 89.52 40.91
C LEU A 14 -37.47 90.18 42.14
N ALA A 15 -36.19 89.92 42.34
CA ALA A 15 -35.29 90.81 43.05
C ALA A 15 -34.09 91.08 42.12
N ILE A 16 -34.02 92.31 41.62
CA ILE A 16 -32.87 92.82 40.87
C ILE A 16 -31.74 93.03 41.87
N ALA A 17 -30.80 92.10 41.90
CA ALA A 17 -29.45 92.33 42.38
C ALA A 17 -28.54 92.28 41.16
N ALA A 18 -27.82 93.36 40.90
CA ALA A 18 -26.77 93.40 39.90
C ALA A 18 -25.65 92.43 40.33
N CYS A 19 -25.75 91.16 39.92
CA CYS A 19 -24.65 90.22 39.86
C CYS A 19 -24.09 90.24 38.45
N LYS A 20 -22.76 90.21 38.31
CA LYS A 20 -22.09 89.88 37.04
C LYS A 20 -22.84 88.71 36.39
N GLU A 21 -23.31 88.86 35.16
CA GLU A 21 -23.62 87.68 34.34
C GLU A 21 -22.28 86.97 34.13
N GLU A 22 -22.01 85.96 34.95
CA GLU A 22 -20.92 85.04 34.68
C GLU A 22 -21.19 84.37 33.35
N THR A 23 -20.16 84.28 32.49
CA THR A 23 -20.28 83.64 31.18
C THR A 23 -20.79 82.20 31.37
N PRO A 24 -21.89 81.81 30.70
CA PRO A 24 -22.40 80.44 30.76
C PRO A 24 -21.32 79.42 30.42
N TYR A 25 -21.11 78.43 31.29
CA TYR A 25 -20.12 77.39 31.09
C TYR A 25 -20.62 76.02 31.55
N MET A 26 -20.04 74.99 30.93
CA MET A 26 -20.21 73.61 31.32
C MET A 26 -18.92 72.86 30.97
N GLU A 27 -18.37 72.12 31.92
CA GLU A 27 -17.12 71.39 31.77
C GLU A 27 -17.19 70.01 32.43
N LEU A 28 -16.75 68.97 31.72
CA LEU A 28 -16.59 67.61 32.25
C LEU A 28 -15.14 67.39 32.62
N SER A 29 -14.87 66.84 33.80
CA SER A 29 -13.51 66.46 34.23
C SER A 29 -12.84 65.49 33.27
N GLN A 30 -13.63 64.61 32.64
CA GLN A 30 -13.15 63.68 31.63
C GLN A 30 -14.25 63.41 30.61
N LYS A 31 -13.87 63.37 29.32
CA LYS A 31 -14.79 63.18 28.19
C LYS A 31 -14.70 61.80 27.55
N LYS A 32 -13.71 60.99 27.92
CA LYS A 32 -13.46 59.66 27.33
C LYS A 32 -12.97 58.64 28.36
N PHE A 33 -13.55 57.45 28.38
CA PHE A 33 -13.07 56.30 29.16
C PHE A 33 -12.92 55.06 28.28
N THR A 34 -11.95 54.21 28.62
CA THR A 34 -11.83 52.84 28.11
C THR A 34 -11.77 51.88 29.28
N ILE A 35 -12.67 50.90 29.33
CA ILE A 35 -12.80 49.95 30.44
C ILE A 35 -12.77 48.50 29.94
N GLY A 36 -12.50 47.56 30.85
CA GLY A 36 -12.54 46.12 30.57
C GLY A 36 -13.95 45.60 30.31
N GLU A 37 -14.03 44.38 29.79
CA GLU A 37 -15.27 43.65 29.51
C GLU A 37 -16.15 43.48 30.75
N GLU A 38 -15.57 43.30 31.93
CA GLU A 38 -16.28 43.20 33.23
C GLU A 38 -17.11 44.44 33.57
N GLY A 39 -16.84 45.57 32.90
CA GLY A 39 -17.49 46.85 33.17
C GLY A 39 -16.95 47.48 34.45
N GLY A 40 -17.85 48.10 35.22
CA GLY A 40 -17.51 48.71 36.50
C GLY A 40 -17.96 50.16 36.64
N ARG A 41 -17.48 50.79 37.71
CA ARG A 41 -17.91 52.12 38.14
C ARG A 41 -16.93 53.20 37.68
N ILE A 42 -17.45 54.26 37.08
CA ILE A 42 -16.71 55.44 36.65
C ILE A 42 -17.28 56.67 37.38
N ASN A 43 -16.40 57.53 37.89
CA ASN A 43 -16.80 58.80 38.48
C ASN A 43 -16.42 59.95 37.53
N VAL A 44 -17.37 60.84 37.26
CA VAL A 44 -17.17 62.00 36.40
C VAL A 44 -17.76 63.24 37.07
N GLU A 45 -16.95 64.30 37.14
CA GLU A 45 -17.36 65.59 37.69
C GLU A 45 -17.83 66.48 36.54
N LEU A 46 -18.98 67.15 36.74
CA LEU A 46 -19.50 68.18 35.87
C LEU A 46 -19.52 69.51 36.62
N LYS A 47 -18.80 70.51 36.11
CA LYS A 47 -18.93 71.90 36.57
C LYS A 47 -19.82 72.67 35.61
N ALA A 48 -20.84 73.34 36.13
CA ALA A 48 -21.76 74.12 35.31
C ALA A 48 -22.44 75.23 36.12
N ASN A 49 -22.56 76.41 35.52
CA ASN A 49 -23.37 77.53 36.05
C ASN A 49 -24.69 77.71 35.27
N VAL A 50 -25.08 76.71 34.47
CA VAL A 50 -26.30 76.69 33.66
C VAL A 50 -27.22 75.53 34.04
N TYR A 51 -28.51 75.66 33.73
CA TYR A 51 -29.40 74.51 33.72
C TYR A 51 -28.98 73.53 32.62
N TYR A 52 -28.94 72.25 32.95
CA TYR A 52 -28.61 71.20 32.02
C TYR A 52 -29.45 69.95 32.26
N ARG A 53 -29.45 69.05 31.28
CA ARG A 53 -29.97 67.68 31.41
C ARG A 53 -28.95 66.67 30.93
N VAL A 54 -28.98 65.48 31.53
CA VAL A 54 -28.15 64.35 31.13
C VAL A 54 -29.02 63.36 30.35
N VAL A 55 -28.58 62.98 29.16
CA VAL A 55 -29.28 62.03 28.29
C VAL A 55 -28.41 60.78 28.13
N ASN A 56 -28.96 59.64 28.54
CA ASN A 56 -28.39 58.32 28.31
C ASN A 56 -29.39 57.46 27.53
N GLU A 57 -28.95 56.95 26.38
CA GLU A 57 -29.73 56.06 25.51
C GLU A 57 -29.17 54.63 25.53
N ASN A 58 -28.19 54.35 26.40
CA ASN A 58 -27.49 53.07 26.48
C ASN A 58 -28.04 52.24 27.67
N ASP A 59 -28.62 51.09 27.39
CA ASP A 59 -29.29 50.18 28.34
C ASP A 59 -28.33 49.43 29.29
N PHE A 60 -27.05 49.37 28.92
CA PHE A 60 -25.96 48.79 29.70
C PHE A 60 -25.24 49.79 30.60
N VAL A 61 -25.70 51.05 30.65
CA VAL A 61 -25.14 52.11 31.50
C VAL A 61 -26.23 52.69 32.39
N THR A 62 -25.95 52.83 33.69
CA THR A 62 -26.80 53.54 34.64
C THR A 62 -26.06 54.72 35.25
N ILE A 63 -26.76 55.83 35.48
CA ILE A 63 -26.18 57.09 35.96
C ILE A 63 -26.88 57.49 37.26
N SER A 64 -26.11 57.78 38.31
CA SER A 64 -26.58 58.36 39.56
C SER A 64 -25.73 59.56 39.96
N ALA A 65 -26.33 60.59 40.56
CA ALA A 65 -25.61 61.77 41.05
C ALA A 65 -25.35 61.67 42.56
N GLU A 66 -24.12 61.96 42.99
CA GLU A 66 -23.73 62.10 44.39
C GLU A 66 -23.43 63.57 44.72
N GLY A 67 -24.46 64.29 45.15
CA GLY A 67 -24.35 65.66 45.65
C GLY A 67 -24.24 66.73 44.56
N ASN A 68 -25.02 67.79 44.73
CA ASN A 68 -24.90 69.04 43.96
C ASN A 68 -24.43 70.11 44.94
N ASP A 69 -23.19 70.59 44.81
CA ASP A 69 -22.86 71.93 45.29
C ASP A 69 -23.29 72.94 44.21
N ALA A 70 -23.37 74.23 44.53
CA ALA A 70 -24.01 75.26 43.68
C ALA A 70 -23.54 75.29 42.21
N GLU A 71 -22.33 74.80 41.91
CA GLU A 71 -21.75 74.75 40.55
C GLU A 71 -21.11 73.40 40.14
N THR A 72 -21.15 72.36 41.00
CA THR A 72 -20.47 71.07 40.73
C THR A 72 -21.34 69.87 41.07
N ALA A 73 -21.46 68.93 40.13
CA ALA A 73 -22.18 67.66 40.29
C ALA A 73 -21.26 66.46 40.01
N ASN A 74 -21.26 65.47 40.90
CA ASN A 74 -20.52 64.22 40.70
C ASN A 74 -21.46 63.12 40.18
N TYR A 75 -21.13 62.54 39.03
CA TYR A 75 -21.85 61.44 38.42
C TYR A 75 -21.10 60.12 38.63
N ILE A 76 -21.82 59.17 39.22
CA ILE A 76 -21.46 57.76 39.22
C ILE A 76 -22.10 57.11 37.99
N ILE A 77 -21.27 56.48 37.17
CA ILE A 77 -21.66 55.79 35.96
C ILE A 77 -21.30 54.32 36.15
N ASP A 78 -22.31 53.48 36.34
CA ASP A 78 -22.14 52.04 36.44
C ASP A 78 -22.36 51.41 35.04
N VAL A 79 -21.34 50.71 34.54
CA VAL A 79 -21.37 50.03 33.25
C VAL A 79 -21.44 48.53 33.49
N LYS A 80 -22.49 47.86 32.95
CA LYS A 80 -22.66 46.40 33.07
C LYS A 80 -21.55 45.66 32.31
N ALA A 81 -21.27 44.41 32.69
CA ALA A 81 -20.35 43.53 31.95
C ALA A 81 -20.81 43.33 30.48
N ASN A 82 -19.85 43.20 29.57
CA ASN A 82 -20.06 42.93 28.15
C ASN A 82 -19.85 41.44 27.88
N GLU A 83 -20.94 40.70 27.68
CA GLU A 83 -20.89 39.27 27.37
C GLU A 83 -20.55 38.96 25.91
N ASN A 84 -20.50 39.98 25.04
CA ASN A 84 -20.19 39.82 23.62
C ASN A 84 -18.71 40.00 23.35
N ILE A 85 -18.20 39.29 22.35
CA ILE A 85 -16.80 39.41 21.88
C ILE A 85 -16.50 40.76 21.21
N ASP A 86 -17.54 41.45 20.73
CA ASP A 86 -17.42 42.77 20.13
C ASP A 86 -17.36 43.86 21.19
N ALA A 87 -16.43 44.80 21.01
CA ALA A 87 -16.39 46.01 21.81
C ALA A 87 -17.64 46.87 21.57
N ARG A 88 -18.16 47.47 22.64
CA ARG A 88 -19.35 48.34 22.57
C ARG A 88 -19.03 49.73 23.09
N LYS A 89 -19.79 50.73 22.62
CA LYS A 89 -19.60 52.14 22.98
C LYS A 89 -20.86 52.72 23.57
N ALA A 90 -20.70 53.54 24.59
CA ALA A 90 -21.76 54.39 25.12
C ALA A 90 -21.40 55.86 24.93
N ARG A 91 -22.39 56.66 24.56
CA ARG A 91 -22.27 58.12 24.53
C ARG A 91 -23.34 58.73 25.42
N ILE A 92 -22.91 59.41 26.48
CA ILE A 92 -23.78 60.16 27.40
C ILE A 92 -23.68 61.64 27.03
N LYS A 93 -24.82 62.31 26.83
CA LYS A 93 -24.86 63.72 26.43
C LYS A 93 -25.26 64.59 27.60
N PHE A 94 -24.49 65.65 27.85
CA PHE A 94 -24.80 66.71 28.81
C PHE A 94 -25.21 67.93 28.00
N ILE A 95 -26.47 68.35 28.14
CA ILE A 95 -27.08 69.40 27.32
C ILE A 95 -27.44 70.56 28.25
N GLY A 96 -26.66 71.63 28.20
CA GLY A 96 -26.87 72.85 28.98
C GLY A 96 -27.46 73.99 28.14
N ASP A 97 -28.15 74.92 28.80
CA ASP A 97 -28.70 76.10 28.15
C ASP A 97 -27.60 77.07 27.72
N ARG A 98 -27.63 77.50 26.46
CA ARG A 98 -26.70 78.49 25.87
C ARG A 98 -25.20 78.13 25.94
N VAL A 99 -24.89 76.85 26.15
CA VAL A 99 -23.52 76.30 26.09
C VAL A 99 -23.47 75.14 25.09
N THR A 100 -22.28 74.86 24.53
CA THR A 100 -22.08 73.71 23.64
C THR A 100 -22.32 72.41 24.40
N PRO A 101 -23.17 71.48 23.90
CA PRO A 101 -23.36 70.19 24.53
C PRO A 101 -22.05 69.43 24.69
N LEU A 102 -21.87 68.80 25.86
CA LEU A 102 -20.74 67.91 26.10
C LEU A 102 -21.15 66.46 25.92
N ALA A 103 -20.19 65.63 25.56
CA ALA A 103 -20.38 64.19 25.45
C ALA A 103 -19.29 63.47 26.25
N LEU A 104 -19.72 62.43 26.95
CA LEU A 104 -18.86 61.44 27.56
C LEU A 104 -18.91 60.16 26.73
N ASP A 105 -17.79 59.80 26.12
CA ASP A 105 -17.64 58.59 25.31
C ASP A 105 -16.97 57.49 26.13
N ILE A 106 -17.67 56.37 26.33
CA ILE A 106 -17.15 55.19 27.00
C ILE A 106 -16.99 54.09 25.96
N THR A 107 -15.78 53.54 25.85
CA THR A 107 -15.51 52.33 25.06
C THR A 107 -15.28 51.17 25.99
N GLN A 108 -16.17 50.18 25.97
CA GLN A 108 -16.04 48.94 26.73
C GLN A 108 -15.50 47.84 25.82
N LYS A 109 -14.45 47.14 26.25
CA LYS A 109 -13.88 46.01 25.52
C LYS A 109 -14.90 44.87 25.37
N GLY A 110 -14.74 44.07 24.33
CA GLY A 110 -15.45 42.80 24.17
C GLY A 110 -14.83 41.70 25.01
N LYS A 111 -15.59 40.64 25.27
CA LYS A 111 -15.14 39.42 25.94
C LYS A 111 -14.02 38.75 25.14
N VAL A 112 -12.93 38.37 25.80
CA VAL A 112 -11.85 37.60 25.18
C VAL A 112 -12.35 36.15 24.98
N PRO A 113 -12.35 35.60 23.75
CA PRO A 113 -12.66 34.19 23.52
C PRO A 113 -11.68 33.29 24.28
N VAL A 114 -12.18 32.21 24.88
CA VAL A 114 -11.37 31.23 25.62
C VAL A 114 -11.65 29.84 25.05
N GLY A 115 -10.59 29.05 24.84
CA GLY A 115 -10.69 27.67 24.37
C GLY A 115 -9.73 27.35 23.23
N VAL A 116 -10.21 26.64 22.22
CA VAL A 116 -9.51 26.38 20.96
C VAL A 116 -10.25 27.08 19.82
N ASP A 117 -9.53 27.52 18.79
CA ASP A 117 -10.12 28.21 17.63
C ASP A 117 -10.95 27.29 16.72
N VAL A 118 -10.67 25.99 16.77
CA VAL A 118 -11.41 24.95 16.04
C VAL A 118 -11.66 23.74 16.93
N SER A 119 -12.86 23.16 16.82
CA SER A 119 -13.23 21.91 17.51
C SER A 119 -12.95 20.66 16.67
N GLU A 120 -12.77 20.82 15.35
CA GLU A 120 -12.52 19.72 14.41
C GLU A 120 -11.53 20.14 13.32
N LEU A 121 -10.59 19.26 12.99
CA LEU A 121 -9.67 19.37 11.87
C LEU A 121 -9.67 18.07 11.08
N ASN A 122 -9.92 18.17 9.77
CA ASN A 122 -9.81 17.04 8.84
C ASN A 122 -8.57 17.25 7.97
N VAL A 123 -7.70 16.25 7.90
CA VAL A 123 -6.46 16.31 7.13
C VAL A 123 -6.34 15.09 6.22
N SER A 124 -5.70 15.26 5.05
CA SER A 124 -5.47 14.15 4.11
C SER A 124 -4.66 13.02 4.75
N PHE A 125 -4.82 11.79 4.26
CA PHE A 125 -4.03 10.63 4.71
C PHE A 125 -2.51 10.86 4.62
N SER A 126 -2.05 11.66 3.66
CA SER A 126 -0.65 12.02 3.45
C SER A 126 -0.15 13.20 4.30
N ALA A 127 -1.02 13.89 5.03
CA ALA A 127 -0.62 15.00 5.89
C ALA A 127 0.21 14.48 7.06
N THR A 128 1.23 15.24 7.45
CA THR A 128 2.11 14.90 8.58
C THR A 128 2.06 15.93 9.71
N SER A 129 1.23 16.96 9.56
CA SER A 129 0.97 17.93 10.60
C SER A 129 -0.38 18.63 10.44
N ALA A 130 -0.84 19.23 11.53
CA ALA A 130 -1.99 20.12 11.62
C ALA A 130 -1.69 21.25 12.60
N GLU A 131 -2.46 22.33 12.56
CA GLU A 131 -2.30 23.46 13.49
C GLU A 131 -3.63 23.94 14.05
N PHE A 132 -3.61 24.38 15.30
CA PHE A 132 -4.71 25.08 15.96
C PHE A 132 -4.17 26.18 16.88
N ARG A 133 -5.05 27.05 17.36
CA ARG A 133 -4.74 28.09 18.34
C ARG A 133 -5.47 27.84 19.64
N VAL A 134 -4.74 27.98 20.75
CA VAL A 134 -5.32 28.17 22.07
C VAL A 134 -5.71 29.65 22.21
N LEU A 135 -6.93 29.92 22.63
CA LEU A 135 -7.51 31.25 22.84
C LEU A 135 -7.62 31.56 24.34
N GLY A 136 -7.51 32.84 24.67
CA GLY A 136 -7.62 33.36 26.04
C GLY A 136 -6.34 34.05 26.50
N ASP A 137 -6.33 34.44 27.77
CA ASP A 137 -5.24 35.19 28.42
C ASP A 137 -4.62 34.44 29.61
N LYS A 138 -5.21 33.30 30.00
CA LYS A 138 -4.79 32.48 31.15
C LYS A 138 -3.72 31.45 30.78
N GLY A 139 -3.12 30.85 31.82
CA GLY A 139 -2.29 29.66 31.68
C GLY A 139 -3.12 28.44 31.27
N TRP A 140 -2.52 27.60 30.43
CA TRP A 140 -3.17 26.41 29.88
C TRP A 140 -2.22 25.22 29.81
N THR A 141 -2.79 24.01 29.78
CA THR A 141 -2.10 22.74 29.51
C THR A 141 -2.81 21.99 28.41
N ALA A 142 -2.10 21.15 27.66
CA ALA A 142 -2.65 20.36 26.57
C ALA A 142 -2.15 18.92 26.60
N THR A 143 -3.04 17.99 26.27
CA THR A 143 -2.76 16.54 26.14
C THR A 143 -3.40 16.00 24.88
N CYS A 144 -2.89 14.89 24.37
CA CYS A 144 -3.45 14.16 23.24
C CYS A 144 -3.68 12.71 23.66
N ASP A 145 -4.83 12.14 23.32
CA ASP A 145 -5.16 10.73 23.61
C ASP A 145 -4.42 9.74 22.71
N ASN A 146 -3.96 10.20 21.55
CA ASN A 146 -3.21 9.43 20.58
C ASN A 146 -1.71 9.80 20.63
N PRO A 147 -0.82 8.88 21.06
CA PRO A 147 0.60 9.18 21.22
C PRO A 147 1.34 9.45 19.91
N ASP A 148 0.79 9.04 18.75
CA ASP A 148 1.39 9.33 17.45
C ASP A 148 1.19 10.80 17.04
N PHE A 149 0.29 11.54 17.70
CA PHE A 149 -0.02 12.94 17.47
C PHE A 149 0.67 13.81 18.54
N VAL A 150 1.84 14.33 18.18
CA VAL A 150 2.74 15.03 19.11
C VAL A 150 2.52 16.53 19.06
N LEU A 151 2.17 17.11 20.20
CA LEU A 151 1.99 18.55 20.36
C LEU A 151 3.34 19.27 20.45
N SER A 152 3.52 20.36 19.68
CA SER A 152 4.70 21.23 19.76
C SER A 152 4.83 21.93 21.12
N LYS A 153 3.70 22.06 21.85
CA LYS A 153 3.60 22.66 23.18
C LYS A 153 2.52 21.93 23.97
N THR A 154 2.83 21.55 25.20
CA THR A 154 1.88 20.93 26.15
C THR A 154 1.44 21.90 27.25
N SER A 155 1.97 23.12 27.26
CA SER A 155 1.52 24.20 28.14
C SER A 155 1.91 25.57 27.58
N GLY A 156 1.27 26.61 28.10
CA GLY A 156 1.57 28.00 27.75
C GLY A 156 0.72 28.99 28.54
N VAL A 157 0.84 30.27 28.16
CA VAL A 157 0.05 31.36 28.73
C VAL A 157 -0.45 32.23 27.59
N GLY A 158 -1.74 32.57 27.64
CA GLY A 158 -2.40 33.39 26.63
C GLY A 158 -2.50 32.72 25.27
N GLU A 159 -2.83 33.52 24.25
CA GLU A 159 -3.02 33.04 22.89
C GLU A 159 -1.73 32.40 22.36
N SER A 160 -1.85 31.19 21.82
CA SER A 160 -0.71 30.43 21.34
C SER A 160 -1.08 29.52 20.18
N LYS A 161 -0.25 29.56 19.13
CA LYS A 161 -0.27 28.55 18.08
C LYS A 161 0.39 27.26 18.57
N VAL A 162 -0.27 26.14 18.34
CA VAL A 162 0.19 24.78 18.63
C VAL A 162 0.17 24.00 17.33
N GLU A 163 1.31 23.44 16.96
CA GLU A 163 1.44 22.49 15.84
C GLU A 163 1.32 21.07 16.40
N VAL A 164 0.64 20.19 15.68
CA VAL A 164 0.53 18.77 15.98
C VAL A 164 1.19 18.02 14.84
N THR A 165 2.21 17.22 15.13
CA THR A 165 2.90 16.39 14.14
C THR A 165 2.50 14.92 14.29
N PHE A 166 2.37 14.21 13.18
CA PHE A 166 1.93 12.81 13.14
C PHE A 166 2.44 12.13 11.86
N PRO A 167 2.57 10.79 11.81
CA PRO A 167 2.90 10.08 10.58
C PRO A 167 1.75 10.13 9.58
N ALA A 168 2.04 9.89 8.29
CA ALA A 168 1.00 9.67 7.29
C ALA A 168 0.20 8.39 7.61
N ASN A 169 -1.12 8.43 7.39
CA ASN A 169 -1.98 7.25 7.58
C ASN A 169 -1.81 6.28 6.41
N THR A 170 -1.36 5.07 6.70
CA THR A 170 -1.22 3.97 5.73
C THR A 170 -2.38 2.97 5.79
N LYS A 171 -3.33 3.16 6.70
CA LYS A 171 -4.47 2.27 6.93
C LYS A 171 -5.65 2.69 6.06
N GLU A 172 -6.40 1.73 5.54
CA GLU A 172 -7.69 1.96 4.85
C GLU A 172 -8.83 2.36 5.80
N ALA A 173 -8.50 2.77 7.02
CA ALA A 173 -9.42 3.32 8.02
C ALA A 173 -8.88 4.67 8.49
N PRO A 174 -9.76 5.66 8.77
CA PRO A 174 -9.34 6.95 9.29
C PRO A 174 -8.69 6.79 10.67
N VAL A 175 -7.74 7.68 10.98
CA VAL A 175 -7.11 7.76 12.30
C VAL A 175 -7.53 9.05 12.98
N THR A 176 -7.99 8.96 14.22
CA THR A 176 -8.45 10.11 15.01
C THR A 176 -7.56 10.35 16.22
N ALA A 177 -7.46 11.61 16.62
CA ALA A 177 -6.82 12.05 17.85
C ALA A 177 -7.64 13.17 18.49
N VAL A 178 -7.85 13.11 19.80
CA VAL A 178 -8.50 14.14 20.60
C VAL A 178 -7.45 14.89 21.40
N VAL A 179 -7.30 16.17 21.08
CA VAL A 179 -6.48 17.10 21.85
C VAL A 179 -7.37 17.76 22.90
N THR A 180 -6.98 17.64 24.17
CA THR A 180 -7.67 18.27 25.30
C THR A 180 -6.82 19.41 25.85
N VAL A 181 -7.34 20.64 25.79
CA VAL A 181 -6.71 21.85 26.32
C VAL A 181 -7.47 22.30 27.57
N THR A 182 -6.78 22.32 28.70
CA THR A 182 -7.34 22.77 29.98
C THR A 182 -6.96 24.22 30.26
N ILE A 183 -7.96 25.10 30.40
CA ILE A 183 -7.78 26.53 30.70
C ILE A 183 -8.59 26.88 31.93
N GLY A 184 -7.93 27.30 33.01
CA GLY A 184 -8.62 27.67 34.26
C GLY A 184 -9.48 26.57 34.87
N GLY A 185 -9.14 25.30 34.62
CA GLY A 185 -9.87 24.12 35.11
C GLY A 185 -11.04 23.66 34.22
N GLN A 186 -11.28 24.30 33.08
CA GLN A 186 -12.21 23.81 32.06
C GLN A 186 -11.46 23.21 30.88
N ASP A 187 -12.00 22.11 30.35
CA ASP A 187 -11.46 21.41 29.20
C ASP A 187 -12.15 21.84 27.90
N TYR A 188 -11.33 22.09 26.89
CA TYR A 188 -11.72 22.41 25.53
C TYR A 188 -11.10 21.36 24.62
N THR A 189 -11.91 20.73 23.78
CA THR A 189 -11.46 19.63 22.94
C THR A 189 -11.43 19.99 21.46
N LEU A 190 -10.46 19.42 20.77
CA LEU A 190 -10.30 19.44 19.33
C LEU A 190 -10.14 17.99 18.87
N THR A 191 -10.89 17.58 17.86
CA THR A 191 -10.70 16.29 17.19
C THR A 191 -9.94 16.50 15.88
N ILE A 192 -8.82 15.83 15.72
CA ILE A 192 -8.09 15.74 14.45
C ILE A 192 -8.44 14.38 13.82
N THR A 193 -8.98 14.41 12.60
CA THR A 193 -9.27 13.21 11.80
C THR A 193 -8.35 13.22 10.58
N GLN A 194 -7.44 12.26 10.52
CA GLN A 194 -6.65 11.97 9.35
C GLN A 194 -7.39 10.94 8.49
N GLU A 195 -7.61 11.28 7.21
CA GLU A 195 -8.35 10.43 6.27
C GLU A 195 -7.73 9.03 6.14
N ALA A 196 -8.56 8.05 5.78
CA ALA A 196 -8.10 6.72 5.38
C ALA A 196 -7.19 6.81 4.15
N ALA A 197 -6.16 5.95 4.10
CA ALA A 197 -5.45 5.70 2.86
C ALA A 197 -6.43 5.16 1.80
N PRO A 198 -6.25 5.51 0.51
CA PRO A 198 -7.04 4.94 -0.56
C PRO A 198 -6.98 3.41 -0.55
N ALA A 199 -8.11 2.77 -0.83
CA ALA A 199 -8.16 1.33 -0.95
C ALA A 199 -7.17 0.83 -2.01
N LYS A 200 -6.47 -0.27 -1.71
CA LYS A 200 -5.53 -0.87 -2.66
C LYS A 200 -6.29 -1.59 -3.78
N GLU A 201 -6.46 -0.93 -4.93
CA GLU A 201 -7.00 -1.55 -6.15
C GLU A 201 -6.13 -2.74 -6.57
N ARG A 202 -6.70 -3.96 -6.54
CA ARG A 202 -5.98 -5.20 -6.83
C ARG A 202 -6.31 -5.75 -8.21
N THR A 203 -5.27 -6.01 -8.99
CA THR A 203 -5.39 -6.70 -10.27
C THR A 203 -5.58 -8.20 -10.05
N ASP A 204 -6.67 -8.77 -10.54
CA ASP A 204 -6.91 -10.22 -10.50
C ASP A 204 -6.17 -10.90 -11.65
N LEU A 205 -5.07 -11.59 -11.31
CA LEU A 205 -4.22 -12.29 -12.27
C LEU A 205 -4.88 -13.54 -12.84
N GLY A 206 -5.94 -14.05 -12.19
CA GLY A 206 -6.70 -15.21 -12.63
C GLY A 206 -8.02 -14.87 -13.34
N ALA A 207 -8.26 -13.60 -13.67
CA ALA A 207 -9.53 -13.14 -14.25
C ALA A 207 -9.86 -13.86 -15.58
N ASP A 208 -8.85 -14.09 -16.41
CA ASP A 208 -8.98 -14.78 -17.71
C ASP A 208 -8.78 -16.31 -17.61
N GLY A 209 -8.64 -16.83 -16.39
CA GLY A 209 -8.40 -18.24 -16.11
C GLY A 209 -7.35 -18.43 -15.02
N THR A 210 -7.58 -19.38 -14.11
CA THR A 210 -6.58 -19.72 -13.10
C THR A 210 -5.42 -20.50 -13.73
N SER A 211 -4.24 -20.44 -13.12
CA SER A 211 -3.07 -21.20 -13.57
C SER A 211 -2.13 -21.48 -12.39
N ASN A 212 -1.02 -22.17 -12.65
CA ASN A 212 0.06 -22.37 -11.68
C ASN A 212 1.11 -21.26 -11.70
N CYS A 213 1.13 -20.45 -12.76
CA CYS A 213 2.04 -19.32 -12.88
C CYS A 213 1.27 -18.05 -13.26
N TYR A 214 1.69 -16.90 -12.71
CA TYR A 214 1.20 -15.60 -13.10
C TYR A 214 2.37 -14.65 -13.34
N ILE A 215 2.29 -13.88 -14.43
CA ILE A 215 3.28 -12.88 -14.81
C ILE A 215 2.93 -11.57 -14.13
N VAL A 216 3.93 -10.92 -13.55
CA VAL A 216 3.82 -9.59 -12.95
C VAL A 216 4.89 -8.68 -13.55
N SER A 217 4.46 -7.75 -14.40
CA SER A 217 5.33 -6.89 -15.20
C SER A 217 5.43 -5.44 -14.73
N LYS A 218 4.70 -5.06 -13.67
CA LYS A 218 4.72 -3.70 -13.12
C LYS A 218 4.42 -3.67 -11.61
N PRO A 219 4.92 -2.66 -10.88
CA PRO A 219 4.54 -2.45 -9.49
C PRO A 219 3.02 -2.40 -9.28
N GLY A 220 2.55 -2.99 -8.19
CA GLY A 220 1.15 -2.90 -7.82
C GLY A 220 0.69 -3.91 -6.79
N TYR A 221 -0.63 -4.01 -6.71
CA TYR A 221 -1.33 -4.92 -5.84
C TYR A 221 -2.06 -5.96 -6.67
N TYR A 222 -1.92 -7.23 -6.28
CA TYR A 222 -2.36 -8.35 -7.08
C TYR A 222 -3.14 -9.34 -6.25
N LYS A 223 -3.98 -10.12 -6.92
CA LYS A 223 -4.68 -11.25 -6.33
C LYS A 223 -4.88 -12.37 -7.33
N PHE A 224 -5.07 -13.59 -6.84
CA PHE A 224 -5.54 -14.73 -7.62
C PHE A 224 -6.31 -15.70 -6.74
N LYS A 225 -7.13 -16.55 -7.36
CA LYS A 225 -8.03 -17.45 -6.65
C LYS A 225 -7.24 -18.53 -5.90
N ALA A 226 -7.42 -18.59 -4.58
CA ALA A 226 -6.71 -19.51 -3.68
C ALA A 226 -7.37 -20.89 -3.60
N THR A 227 -8.65 -20.98 -3.96
CA THR A 227 -9.49 -22.16 -3.77
C THR A 227 -9.48 -23.13 -4.95
N VAL A 228 -8.70 -22.84 -5.99
CA VAL A 228 -8.61 -23.63 -7.23
C VAL A 228 -7.15 -23.97 -7.51
N ARG A 229 -6.84 -25.26 -7.59
CA ARG A 229 -5.49 -25.72 -7.97
C ARG A 229 -5.24 -25.55 -9.47
N GLY A 230 -4.12 -24.93 -9.82
CA GLY A 230 -3.71 -24.68 -11.21
C GLY A 230 -4.83 -24.05 -12.04
N ASN A 231 -5.07 -24.59 -13.22
CA ASN A 231 -6.18 -24.15 -14.09
C ASN A 231 -7.53 -24.82 -13.80
N GLY A 232 -7.64 -25.57 -12.71
CA GLY A 232 -8.86 -26.27 -12.32
C GLY A 232 -9.23 -27.48 -13.18
N THR A 233 -8.37 -27.92 -14.11
CA THR A 233 -8.62 -29.11 -14.95
C THR A 233 -7.86 -30.31 -14.39
N LEU A 234 -8.57 -31.27 -13.81
CA LEU A 234 -8.02 -32.51 -13.28
C LEU A 234 -7.72 -33.51 -14.42
N PRO A 235 -6.49 -34.06 -14.52
CA PRO A 235 -6.22 -35.20 -15.39
C PRO A 235 -7.03 -36.43 -14.96
N GLU A 236 -7.48 -37.22 -15.94
CA GLU A 236 -8.33 -38.38 -15.66
C GLU A 236 -7.57 -39.44 -14.87
N SER A 237 -6.27 -39.61 -15.14
CA SER A 237 -5.44 -40.57 -14.39
C SER A 237 -5.26 -40.20 -12.93
N CYS A 238 -5.55 -38.97 -12.53
CA CYS A 238 -5.39 -38.48 -11.16
C CYS A 238 -6.72 -38.45 -10.38
N ASP A 239 -7.81 -38.95 -10.97
CA ASP A 239 -9.10 -39.01 -10.29
C ASP A 239 -9.03 -39.88 -9.04
N GLY A 240 -9.64 -39.41 -7.96
CA GLY A 240 -9.57 -40.05 -6.64
C GLY A 240 -8.26 -39.83 -5.86
N GLU A 241 -7.19 -39.33 -6.47
CA GLU A 241 -5.93 -39.01 -5.76
C GLU A 241 -5.86 -37.55 -5.30
N ILE A 242 -6.49 -36.65 -6.06
CA ILE A 242 -6.47 -35.22 -5.80
C ILE A 242 -7.74 -34.53 -6.31
N THR A 243 -8.15 -33.47 -5.63
CA THR A 243 -9.29 -32.63 -6.00
C THR A 243 -8.86 -31.30 -6.59
N VAL A 244 -9.70 -30.69 -7.44
CA VAL A 244 -9.49 -29.33 -7.95
C VAL A 244 -9.60 -28.28 -6.85
N SER A 245 -10.65 -28.38 -6.03
CA SER A 245 -10.97 -27.42 -5.00
C SER A 245 -10.18 -27.67 -3.72
N ILE A 246 -9.73 -26.59 -3.09
CA ILE A 246 -9.07 -26.56 -1.78
C ILE A 246 -9.66 -25.44 -0.93
N THR A 247 -9.45 -25.54 0.39
CA THR A 247 -9.87 -24.52 1.36
C THR A 247 -8.65 -24.13 2.20
N PRO A 248 -7.87 -23.13 1.76
CA PRO A 248 -6.74 -22.63 2.52
C PRO A 248 -7.17 -21.96 3.82
N ASP A 249 -6.33 -22.08 4.85
CA ASP A 249 -6.45 -21.35 6.11
C ASP A 249 -5.64 -20.04 6.06
N HIS A 250 -4.43 -20.11 5.50
CA HIS A 250 -3.57 -18.96 5.25
C HIS A 250 -2.68 -19.21 4.02
N ALA A 251 -1.94 -18.18 3.61
CA ALA A 251 -0.98 -18.26 2.52
C ALA A 251 0.26 -17.45 2.85
N ASP A 252 1.40 -17.92 2.35
CA ASP A 252 2.68 -17.28 2.62
C ASP A 252 3.69 -17.52 1.49
N VAL A 253 4.73 -16.70 1.45
CA VAL A 253 5.83 -16.90 0.50
C VAL A 253 6.65 -18.11 0.95
N LEU A 254 6.61 -19.19 0.18
CA LEU A 254 7.39 -20.40 0.48
C LEU A 254 8.86 -20.18 0.15
N TRP A 255 9.15 -19.62 -1.03
CA TRP A 255 10.49 -19.18 -1.38
C TRP A 255 10.55 -18.23 -2.56
N CYS A 256 11.68 -17.54 -2.70
CA CYS A 256 11.97 -16.70 -3.86
C CYS A 256 13.32 -17.05 -4.50
N THR A 257 13.48 -16.69 -5.77
CA THR A 257 14.78 -16.50 -6.44
C THR A 257 14.91 -15.09 -6.96
N TYR A 258 16.14 -14.64 -7.11
CA TYR A 258 16.48 -13.28 -7.49
C TYR A 258 17.63 -13.29 -8.48
N ASN A 259 17.80 -12.15 -9.14
CA ASN A 259 18.61 -12.04 -10.34
C ASN A 259 20.12 -11.92 -10.10
N THR A 260 20.61 -12.37 -8.94
CA THR A 260 21.99 -12.16 -8.49
C THR A 260 22.48 -13.35 -7.67
N MET A 261 23.80 -13.46 -7.47
CA MET A 261 24.40 -14.45 -6.55
C MET A 261 24.32 -14.02 -5.08
N THR A 262 23.73 -12.85 -4.78
CA THR A 262 23.64 -12.32 -3.43
C THR A 262 22.20 -12.31 -2.98
N ALA A 263 21.92 -13.08 -1.92
CA ALA A 263 20.58 -13.18 -1.38
C ALA A 263 20.01 -11.85 -0.89
N PRO A 264 18.73 -11.54 -1.22
CA PRO A 264 17.98 -10.59 -0.42
C PRO A 264 17.92 -11.16 0.99
N THR A 265 17.98 -10.26 1.96
CA THR A 265 17.99 -10.62 3.37
C THR A 265 16.63 -11.15 3.83
N ALA A 266 15.55 -10.84 3.09
CA ALA A 266 14.22 -11.37 3.32
C ALA A 266 13.40 -11.51 2.03
N ALA A 267 12.41 -12.43 2.04
CA ALA A 267 11.42 -12.55 0.96
C ALA A 267 10.61 -11.25 0.76
N ALA A 268 10.46 -10.44 1.81
CA ALA A 268 9.79 -9.14 1.81
C ALA A 268 10.41 -8.12 0.83
N GLU A 269 11.66 -8.32 0.41
CA GLU A 269 12.30 -7.47 -0.62
C GLU A 269 11.75 -7.75 -2.03
N ILE A 270 11.15 -8.93 -2.25
CA ILE A 270 10.56 -9.35 -3.53
C ILE A 270 9.03 -9.30 -3.46
N ILE A 271 8.45 -9.81 -2.37
CA ILE A 271 7.01 -9.74 -2.09
C ILE A 271 6.83 -9.22 -0.66
N PRO A 272 6.59 -7.90 -0.50
CA PRO A 272 6.47 -7.28 0.83
C PRO A 272 5.35 -7.83 1.71
N ALA A 273 4.25 -8.31 1.11
CA ALA A 273 3.13 -8.87 1.85
C ALA A 273 2.37 -9.90 1.01
N VAL A 274 1.90 -10.96 1.68
CA VAL A 274 0.97 -11.98 1.19
C VAL A 274 -0.08 -12.20 2.27
N ALA A 275 -1.34 -12.36 1.88
CA ALA A 275 -2.41 -12.76 2.78
C ALA A 275 -3.50 -13.53 2.04
N LEU A 276 -4.22 -14.38 2.77
CA LEU A 276 -5.48 -14.94 2.30
C LEU A 276 -6.63 -14.01 2.73
N ASN A 277 -7.38 -13.48 1.77
CA ASN A 277 -8.55 -12.63 1.99
C ASN A 277 -9.76 -13.22 1.26
N GLY A 278 -10.64 -13.88 2.02
CA GLY A 278 -11.74 -14.66 1.45
C GLY A 278 -11.20 -15.80 0.58
N ASP A 279 -11.66 -15.89 -0.66
CA ASP A 279 -11.25 -16.94 -1.62
C ASP A 279 -9.97 -16.60 -2.41
N TYR A 280 -9.32 -15.48 -2.08
CA TYR A 280 -8.19 -14.95 -2.84
C TYR A 280 -6.91 -14.90 -2.01
N ILE A 281 -5.80 -15.29 -2.63
CA ILE A 281 -4.48 -14.87 -2.17
C ILE A 281 -4.25 -13.48 -2.74
N GLU A 282 -3.91 -12.53 -1.88
CA GLU A 282 -3.54 -11.18 -2.24
C GLU A 282 -2.08 -10.95 -1.89
N PHE A 283 -1.37 -10.24 -2.76
CA PHE A 283 0.03 -9.90 -2.53
C PHE A 283 0.39 -8.53 -3.09
N GLU A 284 1.50 -8.01 -2.60
CA GLU A 284 2.05 -6.71 -2.97
C GLU A 284 3.42 -6.88 -3.61
N THR A 285 3.79 -5.94 -4.47
CA THR A 285 5.15 -5.83 -5.00
C THR A 285 5.85 -4.62 -4.41
N PRO A 286 7.18 -4.52 -4.49
CA PRO A 286 7.87 -3.27 -4.24
C PRO A 286 7.32 -2.18 -5.19
N MET A 287 6.98 -1.00 -4.64
CA MET A 287 6.26 0.04 -5.38
C MET A 287 7.18 0.92 -6.25
N ASN A 288 8.48 0.95 -5.95
CA ASN A 288 9.43 1.80 -6.66
C ASN A 288 9.98 1.14 -7.94
N ASP A 289 10.22 -0.16 -7.91
CA ASP A 289 10.72 -0.94 -9.04
C ASP A 289 10.44 -2.44 -8.83
N ILE A 290 10.19 -3.18 -9.90
CA ILE A 290 10.15 -4.64 -9.87
C ILE A 290 11.43 -5.15 -10.52
N THR A 291 12.33 -5.68 -9.69
CA THR A 291 13.48 -6.43 -10.21
C THR A 291 12.99 -7.79 -10.71
N PRO A 292 13.43 -8.24 -11.90
CA PRO A 292 13.13 -9.59 -12.37
C PRO A 292 13.51 -10.65 -11.33
N ALA A 293 12.55 -11.50 -10.98
CA ALA A 293 12.64 -12.43 -9.87
C ALA A 293 11.56 -13.51 -10.00
N ASN A 294 11.57 -14.46 -9.08
CA ASN A 294 10.46 -15.40 -8.93
C ASN A 294 10.10 -15.54 -7.45
N ALA A 295 8.83 -15.72 -7.17
CA ALA A 295 8.35 -16.11 -5.86
C ALA A 295 7.37 -17.28 -5.99
N ILE A 296 7.49 -18.25 -5.09
CA ILE A 296 6.57 -19.35 -4.95
C ILE A 296 5.73 -19.09 -3.71
N ILE A 297 4.43 -18.84 -3.91
CA ILE A 297 3.47 -18.62 -2.82
C ILE A 297 2.77 -19.95 -2.56
N ALA A 298 2.69 -20.35 -1.30
CA ALA A 298 2.00 -21.56 -0.86
C ALA A 298 0.68 -21.20 -0.15
N ALA A 299 -0.36 -22.00 -0.41
CA ALA A 299 -1.56 -22.05 0.41
C ALA A 299 -1.41 -23.19 1.43
N TYR A 300 -1.78 -22.92 2.66
CA TYR A 300 -1.62 -23.83 3.78
C TYR A 300 -2.96 -24.20 4.39
N ALA A 301 -3.05 -25.42 4.94
CA ALA A 301 -4.08 -25.79 5.90
C ALA A 301 -3.74 -25.23 7.29
N ALA A 302 -4.69 -25.32 8.22
CA ALA A 302 -4.52 -24.83 9.60
C ALA A 302 -3.37 -25.51 10.37
N ASP A 303 -2.94 -26.70 9.94
CA ASP A 303 -1.80 -27.44 10.51
C ASP A 303 -0.46 -27.13 9.82
N ASN A 304 -0.41 -26.09 8.98
CA ASN A 304 0.73 -25.71 8.13
C ASN A 304 1.11 -26.72 7.04
N THR A 305 0.22 -27.68 6.72
CA THR A 305 0.41 -28.52 5.53
C THR A 305 0.19 -27.71 4.27
N ILE A 306 1.14 -27.76 3.32
CA ILE A 306 0.97 -27.14 1.99
C ILE A 306 -0.13 -27.86 1.22
N LEU A 307 -1.12 -27.09 0.76
CA LEU A 307 -2.25 -27.56 -0.05
C LEU A 307 -2.00 -27.42 -1.55
N TRP A 308 -1.29 -26.35 -1.92
CA TRP A 308 -0.88 -26.02 -3.29
C TRP A 308 0.13 -24.85 -3.29
N THR A 309 0.80 -24.65 -4.41
CA THR A 309 1.72 -23.53 -4.62
C THR A 309 1.51 -22.91 -5.99
N TRP A 310 1.84 -21.62 -6.11
CA TRP A 310 1.80 -20.85 -7.35
C TRP A 310 3.12 -20.12 -7.54
N HIS A 311 3.54 -20.02 -8.80
CA HIS A 311 4.73 -19.29 -9.23
C HIS A 311 4.34 -17.89 -9.69
N ILE A 312 4.77 -16.88 -8.94
CA ILE A 312 4.71 -15.49 -9.35
C ILE A 312 6.01 -15.14 -10.07
N TRP A 313 5.91 -14.84 -11.35
CA TRP A 313 7.04 -14.57 -12.21
C TRP A 313 7.15 -13.07 -12.46
N PHE A 314 8.14 -12.45 -11.82
CA PHE A 314 8.43 -11.03 -11.98
C PHE A 314 9.35 -10.85 -13.19
N THR A 315 8.79 -10.30 -14.26
CA THR A 315 9.48 -10.13 -15.54
C THR A 315 8.74 -9.06 -16.34
N ASP A 316 9.44 -8.38 -17.25
CA ASP A 316 8.76 -7.70 -18.36
C ASP A 316 7.87 -8.69 -19.11
N GLU A 317 6.80 -8.17 -19.71
CA GLU A 317 5.84 -8.96 -20.47
C GLU A 317 6.58 -9.78 -21.54
N PRO A 318 6.56 -11.13 -21.49
CA PRO A 318 7.30 -11.95 -22.44
C PRO A 318 6.87 -11.65 -23.87
N ALA A 319 7.83 -11.36 -24.74
CA ALA A 319 7.55 -11.24 -26.15
C ALA A 319 7.14 -12.61 -26.72
N VAL A 320 6.40 -12.59 -27.84
CA VAL A 320 5.92 -13.81 -28.48
C VAL A 320 6.30 -13.86 -29.96
N SER A 321 6.43 -15.07 -30.50
CA SER A 321 6.72 -15.29 -31.92
C SER A 321 5.99 -16.51 -32.46
N ASP A 322 5.38 -16.40 -33.64
CA ASP A 322 4.78 -17.52 -34.34
C ASP A 322 5.86 -18.28 -35.13
N LEU A 323 6.11 -19.53 -34.73
CA LEU A 323 7.10 -20.41 -35.34
C LEU A 323 6.56 -21.83 -35.38
N GLY A 324 6.57 -22.43 -36.58
CA GLY A 324 6.01 -23.78 -36.79
C GLY A 324 4.49 -23.84 -36.58
N GLY A 325 3.78 -22.73 -36.77
CA GLY A 325 2.32 -22.63 -36.56
C GLY A 325 1.91 -22.64 -35.09
N THR A 326 2.82 -22.27 -34.20
CA THR A 326 2.61 -22.17 -32.75
C THR A 326 3.21 -20.86 -32.25
N VAL A 327 2.54 -20.19 -31.32
CA VAL A 327 3.02 -18.94 -30.72
C VAL A 327 3.84 -19.25 -29.47
N TRP A 328 5.14 -18.98 -29.51
CA TRP A 328 6.12 -19.26 -28.45
C TRP A 328 6.42 -18.01 -27.62
N MET A 329 6.66 -18.19 -26.32
CA MET A 329 7.32 -17.16 -25.51
C MET A 329 8.81 -17.02 -25.91
N ASP A 330 9.34 -15.81 -25.79
CA ASP A 330 10.75 -15.49 -26.07
C ASP A 330 11.74 -16.01 -25.02
N ARG A 331 11.26 -16.48 -23.86
CA ARG A 331 12.10 -16.91 -22.73
C ARG A 331 11.58 -18.17 -22.03
N ASN A 332 12.47 -18.81 -21.26
CA ASN A 332 12.12 -19.97 -20.44
C ASN A 332 11.24 -19.54 -19.27
N LEU A 333 10.37 -20.45 -18.82
CA LEU A 333 9.57 -20.22 -17.63
C LEU A 333 10.47 -19.97 -16.41
N GLY A 334 10.24 -18.86 -15.71
CA GLY A 334 11.04 -18.43 -14.57
C GLY A 334 12.36 -17.74 -14.93
N ALA A 335 12.66 -17.54 -16.21
CA ALA A 335 13.83 -16.75 -16.64
C ALA A 335 13.64 -15.27 -16.30
N THR A 336 14.68 -14.63 -15.80
CA THR A 336 14.64 -13.21 -15.36
C THR A 336 15.11 -12.25 -16.46
N CYS A 337 15.34 -12.75 -17.67
CA CYS A 337 15.54 -11.97 -18.89
C CYS A 337 15.15 -12.79 -20.14
N PRO A 338 14.99 -12.14 -21.31
CA PRO A 338 14.96 -12.84 -22.59
C PRO A 338 16.23 -13.67 -22.82
N ASN A 339 16.26 -14.47 -23.87
CA ASN A 339 17.48 -15.19 -24.23
C ASN A 339 18.60 -14.25 -24.73
N ILE A 340 19.42 -13.78 -23.80
CA ILE A 340 20.57 -12.90 -24.02
C ILE A 340 21.84 -13.76 -24.10
N ALA A 341 22.66 -13.52 -25.12
CA ALA A 341 23.91 -14.25 -25.36
C ALA A 341 24.86 -14.17 -24.15
N GLY A 342 25.26 -15.34 -23.64
CA GLY A 342 26.16 -15.48 -22.49
C GLY A 342 25.50 -15.23 -21.13
N ASP A 343 24.20 -14.94 -21.10
CA ASP A 343 23.51 -14.58 -19.87
C ASP A 343 22.78 -15.78 -19.25
N THR A 344 23.26 -16.21 -18.09
CA THR A 344 22.75 -17.39 -17.38
C THR A 344 21.32 -17.23 -16.88
N ARG A 345 20.88 -15.99 -16.69
CA ARG A 345 19.52 -15.62 -16.28
C ARG A 345 18.46 -16.02 -17.30
N SER A 346 18.87 -16.25 -18.55
CA SER A 346 18.02 -16.77 -19.62
C SER A 346 17.54 -18.20 -19.36
N GLY A 347 18.25 -18.96 -18.51
CA GLY A 347 18.01 -20.39 -18.29
C GLY A 347 16.66 -20.72 -17.65
N GLY A 348 16.17 -19.87 -16.75
CA GLY A 348 14.90 -20.07 -16.03
C GLY A 348 14.91 -21.27 -15.08
N PHE A 349 13.72 -21.73 -14.72
CA PHE A 349 13.53 -22.91 -13.87
C PHE A 349 13.54 -24.22 -14.66
N LEU A 350 13.76 -25.31 -13.93
CA LEU A 350 13.70 -26.67 -14.43
C LEU A 350 12.50 -27.41 -13.82
N TYR A 351 11.86 -28.28 -14.59
CA TYR A 351 10.64 -28.96 -14.17
C TYR A 351 10.73 -30.45 -14.46
N GLN A 352 10.39 -31.27 -13.47
CA GLN A 352 10.21 -32.70 -13.68
C GLN A 352 8.91 -32.91 -14.43
N TRP A 353 8.91 -33.84 -15.37
CA TRP A 353 7.77 -34.02 -16.26
C TRP A 353 6.48 -34.26 -15.49
N GLY A 354 5.44 -33.47 -15.80
CA GLY A 354 4.15 -33.55 -15.13
C GLY A 354 4.09 -32.93 -13.74
N ARG A 355 5.13 -32.24 -13.26
CA ARG A 355 5.09 -31.42 -12.02
C ARG A 355 4.86 -29.96 -12.34
N LYS A 356 4.01 -29.30 -11.55
CA LYS A 356 3.86 -27.83 -11.60
C LYS A 356 4.97 -27.07 -10.88
N ASP A 357 5.65 -27.73 -9.94
CA ASP A 357 6.61 -27.09 -9.05
C ASP A 357 7.98 -26.95 -9.70
N PRO A 358 8.58 -25.74 -9.68
CA PRO A 358 9.90 -25.52 -10.24
C PRO A 358 11.02 -26.02 -9.34
N MET A 359 12.09 -26.47 -9.99
CA MET A 359 13.42 -26.63 -9.41
C MET A 359 14.34 -25.51 -9.87
N ARG A 360 15.33 -25.21 -9.04
CA ARG A 360 16.32 -24.14 -9.27
C ARG A 360 17.08 -24.38 -10.59
N GLY A 361 17.24 -23.32 -11.37
CA GLY A 361 18.13 -23.29 -12.55
C GLY A 361 19.54 -22.80 -12.22
N ALA A 362 20.35 -22.58 -13.26
CA ALA A 362 21.73 -22.13 -13.09
C ALA A 362 21.85 -20.63 -12.75
N GLY A 363 22.63 -20.29 -11.74
CA GLY A 363 23.07 -18.93 -11.44
C GLY A 363 24.30 -18.52 -12.25
N ASN A 364 25.16 -19.47 -12.64
CA ASN A 364 26.39 -19.20 -13.39
C ASN A 364 26.79 -20.36 -14.33
N THR A 365 27.85 -20.15 -15.10
CA THR A 365 28.38 -21.12 -16.09
C THR A 365 29.05 -22.34 -15.47
N SER A 366 29.36 -22.32 -14.17
CA SER A 366 29.83 -23.48 -13.42
C SER A 366 28.69 -24.43 -13.03
N ALA A 367 27.46 -24.14 -13.47
CA ALA A 367 26.23 -24.85 -13.12
C ALA A 367 25.85 -24.75 -11.64
N ASP A 368 26.33 -23.73 -10.92
CA ASP A 368 25.81 -23.44 -9.58
C ASP A 368 24.34 -23.00 -9.67
N PHE A 369 23.56 -23.25 -8.63
CA PHE A 369 22.15 -22.87 -8.61
C PHE A 369 21.94 -21.37 -8.41
N ILE A 370 20.83 -20.86 -8.93
CA ILE A 370 20.30 -19.55 -8.54
C ILE A 370 19.96 -19.61 -7.04
N ALA A 371 20.44 -18.61 -6.32
CA ALA A 371 20.26 -18.53 -4.89
C ALA A 371 18.79 -18.23 -4.52
N THR A 372 18.37 -18.69 -3.33
CA THR A 372 16.95 -18.73 -2.93
C THR A 372 16.72 -18.26 -1.50
N THR A 373 15.50 -17.85 -1.15
CA THR A 373 15.13 -17.52 0.24
C THR A 373 13.93 -18.34 0.68
N PRO A 374 13.96 -19.09 1.81
CA PRO A 374 15.17 -19.53 2.50
C PRO A 374 15.98 -20.49 1.61
N GLU A 375 17.29 -20.59 1.83
CA GLU A 375 18.13 -21.59 1.17
C GLU A 375 17.86 -22.99 1.74
N LEU A 376 17.86 -24.00 0.86
CA LEU A 376 17.82 -25.41 1.27
C LEU A 376 19.24 -25.88 1.58
N THR A 377 19.38 -26.71 2.62
CA THR A 377 20.58 -27.54 2.79
C THR A 377 20.67 -28.58 1.67
N GLU A 378 21.84 -29.21 1.49
CA GLU A 378 22.01 -30.29 0.52
C GLU A 378 21.02 -31.44 0.76
N GLU A 379 20.81 -31.83 2.03
CA GLU A 379 19.86 -32.87 2.42
C GLU A 379 18.39 -32.51 2.12
N GLN A 380 18.07 -31.22 2.07
CA GLN A 380 16.72 -30.73 1.74
C GLN A 380 16.52 -30.53 0.24
N ALA A 381 17.60 -30.49 -0.55
CA ALA A 381 17.53 -30.21 -1.98
C ALA A 381 16.99 -31.40 -2.80
N GLU A 382 17.13 -32.62 -2.27
CA GLU A 382 16.60 -33.83 -2.88
C GLU A 382 15.94 -34.78 -1.89
N VAL A 383 15.03 -35.59 -2.41
CA VAL A 383 14.44 -36.71 -1.69
C VAL A 383 14.48 -37.94 -2.57
N LYS A 384 14.83 -39.09 -2.01
CA LYS A 384 14.73 -40.38 -2.70
C LYS A 384 13.29 -40.68 -3.05
N VAL A 385 13.06 -41.17 -4.28
CA VAL A 385 11.76 -41.73 -4.67
C VAL A 385 11.49 -43.05 -3.95
N ASP A 386 10.31 -43.16 -3.33
CA ASP A 386 9.75 -44.37 -2.76
C ASP A 386 8.21 -44.29 -2.73
N GLU A 387 7.54 -45.27 -2.13
CA GLU A 387 6.07 -45.32 -2.01
C GLU A 387 5.49 -44.12 -1.25
N ALA A 388 6.25 -43.49 -0.36
CA ALA A 388 5.79 -42.34 0.43
C ALA A 388 6.07 -41.01 -0.28
N THR A 389 7.25 -40.84 -0.85
CA THR A 389 7.73 -39.58 -1.43
C THR A 389 7.36 -39.43 -2.91
N GLY A 390 7.24 -40.54 -3.63
CA GLY A 390 6.93 -40.61 -5.06
C GLY A 390 5.43 -40.61 -5.36
N THR A 391 4.67 -39.72 -4.73
CA THR A 391 3.21 -39.58 -4.93
C THR A 391 2.83 -38.14 -5.27
N ILE A 392 1.69 -37.95 -5.94
CA ILE A 392 1.15 -36.61 -6.22
C ILE A 392 0.98 -35.83 -4.92
N ALA A 393 0.34 -36.44 -3.91
CA ALA A 393 0.11 -35.81 -2.61
C ALA A 393 1.41 -35.41 -1.90
N ALA A 394 2.43 -36.26 -1.90
CA ALA A 394 3.72 -35.94 -1.27
C ALA A 394 4.46 -34.83 -2.01
N SER A 395 4.42 -34.81 -3.34
CA SER A 395 5.07 -33.77 -4.16
C SER A 395 4.44 -32.38 -3.95
N ILE A 396 3.16 -32.31 -3.63
CA ILE A 396 2.46 -31.05 -3.33
C ILE A 396 2.82 -30.55 -1.93
N LYS A 397 2.86 -31.47 -0.96
CA LYS A 397 3.27 -31.16 0.42
C LYS A 397 4.73 -30.74 0.49
N ASN A 398 5.56 -31.23 -0.42
CA ASN A 398 7.00 -30.98 -0.49
C ASN A 398 7.38 -30.52 -1.90
N PRO A 399 7.04 -29.27 -2.29
CA PRO A 399 7.16 -28.83 -3.68
C PRO A 399 8.61 -28.56 -4.11
N ARG A 400 9.50 -28.21 -3.17
CA ARG A 400 10.88 -27.78 -3.47
C ARG A 400 11.87 -28.89 -3.83
N PRO A 401 11.92 -30.03 -3.12
CA PRO A 401 12.97 -31.00 -3.37
C PRO A 401 12.84 -31.65 -4.75
N PHE A 402 13.98 -31.93 -5.36
CA PHE A 402 14.05 -32.83 -6.50
C PHE A 402 13.76 -34.26 -6.03
N ILE A 403 12.81 -34.94 -6.68
CA ILE A 403 12.52 -36.34 -6.37
C ILE A 403 13.50 -37.20 -7.17
N ASN A 404 14.56 -37.66 -6.52
CA ASN A 404 15.66 -38.41 -7.10
C ASN A 404 15.23 -39.86 -7.37
N THR A 405 15.27 -40.27 -8.64
CA THR A 405 14.84 -41.61 -9.07
C THR A 405 15.97 -42.61 -9.30
N PHE A 406 17.22 -42.23 -8.98
CA PHE A 406 18.39 -43.10 -9.01
C PHE A 406 19.28 -43.04 -7.75
N PRO A 407 18.76 -42.88 -6.53
CA PRO A 407 19.59 -42.59 -5.36
C PRO A 407 20.53 -43.75 -4.97
N ASP A 408 20.18 -44.99 -5.30
CA ASP A 408 20.97 -46.19 -4.99
C ASP A 408 21.28 -47.03 -6.25
N GLY A 409 21.20 -46.43 -7.45
CA GLY A 409 21.20 -47.16 -8.71
C GLY A 409 19.80 -47.21 -9.35
N ALA A 410 19.52 -48.27 -10.13
CA ALA A 410 18.30 -48.37 -10.95
C ALA A 410 16.99 -48.29 -10.14
N GLY A 411 16.41 -47.09 -10.02
CA GLY A 411 15.06 -46.83 -9.53
C GLY A 411 14.05 -46.61 -10.66
N PRO A 412 12.83 -46.11 -10.35
CA PRO A 412 11.80 -45.87 -11.36
C PRO A 412 12.22 -44.78 -12.35
N LYS A 413 11.59 -44.78 -13.53
CA LYS A 413 11.83 -43.77 -14.58
C LYS A 413 10.82 -42.62 -14.55
N ASP A 414 10.04 -42.55 -13.49
CA ASP A 414 9.15 -41.43 -13.17
C ASP A 414 9.40 -41.09 -11.71
N TRP A 415 9.16 -39.84 -11.34
CA TRP A 415 9.20 -39.42 -9.94
C TRP A 415 7.97 -39.93 -9.18
N ILE A 416 6.94 -40.41 -9.89
CA ILE A 416 5.87 -41.21 -9.30
C ILE A 416 6.30 -42.68 -9.22
N PHE A 417 6.14 -43.28 -8.04
CA PHE A 417 6.69 -44.59 -7.72
C PHE A 417 5.86 -45.77 -8.28
N THR A 418 4.51 -45.71 -8.18
CA THR A 418 3.63 -46.87 -8.43
C THR A 418 2.60 -46.72 -9.55
N ALA A 419 2.40 -45.52 -10.12
CA ALA A 419 1.35 -45.27 -11.11
C ALA A 419 1.82 -44.40 -12.30
N ASP A 420 1.40 -44.77 -13.51
CA ASP A 420 1.69 -44.02 -14.74
C ASP A 420 0.60 -42.96 -15.00
N HIS A 421 0.91 -41.70 -14.66
CA HIS A 421 0.04 -40.56 -14.94
C HIS A 421 0.50 -39.83 -16.20
N ASN A 422 0.15 -40.38 -17.37
CA ASN A 422 0.61 -39.92 -18.68
C ASN A 422 -0.08 -38.65 -19.19
N ASP A 423 -1.09 -38.16 -18.48
CA ASP A 423 -1.96 -37.07 -18.90
C ASP A 423 -1.83 -35.84 -17.98
N ARG A 424 -0.79 -35.80 -17.12
CA ARG A 424 -0.46 -34.63 -16.28
C ARG A 424 -0.12 -33.41 -17.13
N TRP A 425 0.70 -33.56 -18.16
CA TRP A 425 0.87 -32.54 -19.20
C TRP A 425 0.31 -33.06 -20.51
N GLN A 426 -0.37 -32.20 -21.28
CA GLN A 426 -1.01 -32.60 -22.52
C GLN A 426 -0.98 -31.46 -23.55
N ASP A 427 -0.98 -31.82 -24.82
CA ASP A 427 -1.11 -30.85 -25.91
C ASP A 427 -2.56 -30.35 -26.06
N ALA A 428 -3.51 -31.29 -25.99
CA ALA A 428 -4.93 -31.05 -26.31
C ALA A 428 -5.66 -30.15 -25.30
N ARG A 429 -5.15 -30.07 -24.06
CA ARG A 429 -5.68 -29.21 -23.00
C ARG A 429 -4.62 -28.94 -21.94
N LYS A 430 -4.63 -27.72 -21.40
CA LYS A 430 -3.89 -27.41 -20.18
C LYS A 430 -4.53 -28.14 -18.98
N THR A 431 -3.72 -28.66 -18.06
CA THR A 431 -4.21 -29.29 -16.82
C THR A 431 -3.73 -28.52 -15.59
N MET A 432 -4.22 -28.90 -14.42
CA MET A 432 -3.79 -28.33 -13.15
C MET A 432 -2.31 -28.60 -12.83
N PHE A 433 -1.60 -29.46 -13.57
CA PHE A 433 -0.15 -29.67 -13.37
C PHE A 433 0.73 -28.93 -14.38
N ASP A 434 0.14 -28.29 -15.39
CA ASP A 434 0.88 -27.49 -16.37
C ASP A 434 1.46 -26.24 -15.67
N PRO A 435 2.80 -26.04 -15.66
CA PRO A 435 3.43 -24.95 -14.93
C PRO A 435 3.31 -23.59 -15.63
N CYS A 436 2.90 -23.53 -16.90
CA CYS A 436 2.93 -22.29 -17.67
C CYS A 436 1.92 -21.25 -17.15
N PRO A 437 2.09 -19.97 -17.51
CA PRO A 437 1.13 -18.92 -17.14
C PRO A 437 -0.28 -19.13 -17.71
N ALA A 438 -1.26 -18.37 -17.23
CA ALA A 438 -2.60 -18.36 -17.82
C ALA A 438 -2.55 -17.99 -19.32
N GLY A 439 -3.24 -18.73 -20.18
CA GLY A 439 -3.22 -18.55 -21.63
C GLY A 439 -2.05 -19.22 -22.35
N TYR A 440 -1.22 -19.98 -21.63
CA TYR A 440 -0.07 -20.70 -22.17
C TYR A 440 0.02 -22.12 -21.60
N LYS A 441 0.64 -23.05 -22.32
CA LYS A 441 0.85 -24.45 -21.94
C LYS A 441 2.23 -24.97 -22.30
N VAL A 442 2.59 -26.13 -21.76
CA VAL A 442 3.81 -26.85 -22.14
C VAL A 442 3.67 -27.35 -23.59
N PRO A 443 4.63 -27.08 -24.48
CA PRO A 443 4.57 -27.47 -25.89
C PRO A 443 4.63 -28.98 -26.05
N SER A 444 3.98 -29.50 -27.08
CA SER A 444 4.12 -30.90 -27.46
C SER A 444 5.39 -31.17 -28.26
N ASN A 445 5.77 -32.44 -28.37
CA ASN A 445 6.87 -32.85 -29.23
C ASN A 445 6.63 -32.50 -30.71
N ALA A 446 5.38 -32.57 -31.17
CA ALA A 446 5.02 -32.17 -32.53
C ALA A 446 5.30 -30.67 -32.76
N GLN A 447 4.95 -29.83 -31.79
CA GLN A 447 5.26 -28.39 -31.83
C GLN A 447 6.77 -28.15 -31.81
N TRP A 448 7.55 -28.88 -31.01
CA TRP A 448 9.01 -28.80 -31.03
C TRP A 448 9.62 -29.19 -32.38
N CYS A 449 9.09 -30.24 -33.02
CA CYS A 449 9.53 -30.65 -34.36
C CYS A 449 9.22 -29.58 -35.41
N ALA A 450 8.01 -29.02 -35.39
CA ALA A 450 7.60 -27.94 -36.29
C ALA A 450 8.42 -26.66 -36.06
N PHE A 451 8.77 -26.35 -34.80
CA PHE A 451 9.67 -25.24 -34.44
C PHE A 451 11.07 -25.42 -35.03
N ALA A 452 11.62 -26.63 -34.95
CA ALA A 452 12.90 -26.97 -35.55
C ALA A 452 12.88 -26.78 -37.08
N GLU A 453 11.86 -27.33 -37.75
CA GLU A 453 11.68 -27.24 -39.20
C GLU A 453 11.51 -25.78 -39.67
N ALA A 454 10.73 -24.98 -38.94
CA ALA A 454 10.57 -23.56 -39.21
C ALA A 454 11.89 -22.77 -39.05
N GLY A 455 12.80 -23.26 -38.20
CA GLY A 455 14.17 -22.76 -38.06
C GLY A 455 15.15 -23.25 -39.13
N GLY A 456 14.71 -24.05 -40.09
CA GLY A 456 15.57 -24.68 -41.09
C GLY A 456 16.40 -25.85 -40.56
N LEU A 457 16.05 -26.40 -39.39
CA LEU A 457 16.71 -27.56 -38.81
C LEU A 457 15.90 -28.84 -39.10
N PRO A 458 16.55 -30.01 -39.20
CA PRO A 458 15.82 -31.26 -39.36
C PRO A 458 15.02 -31.61 -38.10
N ALA A 459 13.73 -31.94 -38.24
CA ALA A 459 12.93 -32.49 -37.15
C ALA A 459 13.36 -33.92 -36.75
N GLY A 460 12.88 -34.34 -35.58
CA GLY A 460 13.06 -35.69 -35.05
C GLY A 460 14.48 -35.95 -34.53
N SER A 461 14.92 -37.20 -34.63
CA SER A 461 16.24 -37.64 -34.15
C SER A 461 17.27 -37.57 -35.26
N THR A 462 18.19 -36.60 -35.18
CA THR A 462 19.31 -36.50 -36.11
C THR A 462 20.65 -36.42 -35.39
N LYS A 463 21.66 -37.12 -35.92
CA LYS A 463 23.04 -36.93 -35.48
C LYS A 463 23.58 -35.64 -36.11
N TYR A 464 23.53 -34.59 -35.30
CA TYR A 464 24.04 -33.25 -35.56
C TYR A 464 25.40 -33.16 -36.22
N SER A 465 26.37 -34.00 -35.83
CA SER A 465 27.72 -34.01 -36.42
C SER A 465 27.75 -34.24 -37.93
N LYS A 466 26.62 -34.65 -38.51
CA LYS A 466 26.42 -34.82 -39.96
C LYS A 466 25.61 -33.70 -40.63
N ASN A 467 24.91 -32.84 -39.88
CA ASN A 467 24.12 -31.73 -40.41
C ASN A 467 24.80 -30.38 -40.12
N PRO A 468 25.20 -29.60 -41.14
CA PRO A 468 25.96 -28.35 -40.96
C PRO A 468 25.12 -27.17 -40.44
N ASP A 469 23.81 -27.17 -40.62
CA ASP A 469 22.94 -26.07 -40.16
C ASP A 469 22.62 -26.23 -38.68
N ALA A 470 22.31 -27.47 -38.28
CA ALA A 470 22.30 -27.84 -36.88
C ALA A 470 23.67 -27.46 -36.31
N LYS A 471 24.77 -27.96 -36.92
CA LYS A 471 26.16 -27.44 -36.90
C LYS A 471 26.42 -26.02 -36.34
N ALA A 472 25.77 -25.08 -36.99
CA ALA A 472 25.94 -23.67 -36.75
C ALA A 472 25.02 -23.17 -35.63
N ALA A 473 23.90 -23.85 -35.40
CA ALA A 473 22.92 -23.46 -34.40
C ALA A 473 23.38 -23.66 -32.96
N TYR A 474 24.30 -24.59 -32.67
CA TYR A 474 24.85 -24.76 -31.32
C TYR A 474 26.02 -23.81 -31.08
N GLN A 475 25.84 -22.89 -30.14
CA GLN A 475 26.76 -21.79 -29.84
C GLN A 475 27.10 -21.82 -28.34
N ALA A 476 28.03 -22.68 -27.95
CA ALA A 476 28.41 -22.87 -26.53
C ALA A 476 28.96 -21.59 -25.89
N GLU A 477 29.78 -20.82 -26.62
CA GLU A 477 30.40 -19.57 -26.13
C GLU A 477 29.38 -18.50 -25.75
N THR A 478 28.21 -18.51 -26.39
CA THR A 478 27.10 -17.59 -26.11
C THR A 478 25.97 -18.26 -25.34
N LEU A 479 26.17 -19.49 -24.84
CA LEU A 479 25.17 -20.28 -24.12
C LEU A 479 23.83 -20.43 -24.88
N GLN A 480 23.89 -20.51 -26.22
CA GLN A 480 22.72 -20.48 -27.08
C GLN A 480 22.66 -21.63 -28.06
N PHE A 481 21.47 -22.16 -28.26
CA PHE A 481 21.09 -22.96 -29.40
C PHE A 481 20.13 -22.12 -30.25
N ALA A 482 20.59 -21.61 -31.40
CA ALA A 482 19.93 -20.52 -32.10
C ALA A 482 20.03 -20.62 -33.62
N THR A 483 19.01 -20.13 -34.31
CA THR A 483 19.00 -19.87 -35.75
C THR A 483 18.75 -18.39 -35.99
N ALA A 484 18.69 -17.94 -37.24
CA ALA A 484 18.24 -16.58 -37.54
C ALA A 484 16.77 -16.33 -37.14
N ALA A 485 15.97 -17.39 -36.95
CA ALA A 485 14.55 -17.28 -36.62
C ALA A 485 14.27 -17.27 -35.10
N TRP A 486 15.12 -17.88 -34.29
CA TRP A 486 14.89 -18.07 -32.86
C TRP A 486 16.15 -18.41 -32.09
N SER A 487 16.08 -18.33 -30.76
CA SER A 487 17.18 -18.73 -29.88
C SER A 487 16.66 -19.37 -28.60
N LEU A 488 17.27 -20.48 -28.19
CA LEU A 488 17.03 -21.20 -26.93
C LEU A 488 18.30 -21.19 -26.05
N PRO A 489 18.23 -20.88 -24.76
CA PRO A 489 19.34 -21.04 -23.83
C PRO A 489 19.77 -22.50 -23.70
N ILE A 490 21.07 -22.71 -23.52
CA ILE A 490 21.66 -24.02 -23.17
C ILE A 490 21.52 -24.23 -21.66
N ALA A 491 20.28 -24.46 -21.22
CA ALA A 491 19.88 -24.44 -19.81
C ALA A 491 20.23 -25.71 -19.00
N GLY A 492 20.80 -26.74 -19.63
CA GLY A 492 21.13 -27.99 -18.94
C GLY A 492 19.89 -28.72 -18.40
N MET A 493 20.10 -29.60 -17.42
CA MET A 493 19.04 -30.33 -16.72
C MET A 493 19.48 -30.79 -15.32
N LEU A 494 18.51 -31.12 -14.46
CA LEU A 494 18.76 -32.02 -13.33
C LEU A 494 18.65 -33.46 -13.82
N SER A 495 19.75 -34.20 -13.67
CA SER A 495 19.83 -35.58 -14.14
C SER A 495 19.32 -36.53 -13.07
N HIS A 496 18.38 -37.41 -13.43
CA HIS A 496 17.92 -38.44 -12.50
C HIS A 496 19.05 -39.32 -11.96
N ASN A 497 20.17 -39.46 -12.69
CA ASN A 497 21.30 -40.32 -12.33
C ASN A 497 22.21 -39.73 -11.24
N ASN A 498 22.27 -38.39 -11.16
CA ASN A 498 23.25 -37.68 -10.32
C ASN A 498 22.55 -36.81 -9.27
N GLY A 499 21.27 -37.06 -9.00
CA GLY A 499 20.49 -36.32 -8.00
C GLY A 499 20.21 -34.87 -8.39
N CYS A 500 20.18 -33.99 -7.38
CA CYS A 500 19.95 -32.55 -7.56
C CYS A 500 21.16 -31.76 -8.09
N ALA A 501 22.21 -32.40 -8.62
CA ALA A 501 23.30 -31.67 -9.27
C ALA A 501 22.83 -31.14 -10.63
N LEU A 502 22.99 -29.84 -10.88
CA LEU A 502 22.77 -29.29 -12.21
C LEU A 502 23.83 -29.81 -13.16
N THR A 503 23.38 -30.45 -14.23
CA THR A 503 24.24 -31.05 -15.24
C THR A 503 24.02 -30.37 -16.58
N ASP A 504 25.06 -30.37 -17.41
CA ASP A 504 25.02 -29.90 -18.80
C ASP A 504 24.64 -28.42 -18.99
N PHE A 505 24.63 -27.56 -17.96
CA PHE A 505 24.43 -26.12 -18.18
C PHE A 505 25.58 -25.56 -19.03
N GLY A 506 25.25 -24.79 -20.08
CA GLY A 506 26.23 -24.36 -21.09
C GLY A 506 26.74 -25.47 -22.02
N VAL A 507 26.31 -26.72 -21.82
CA VAL A 507 26.70 -27.88 -22.64
C VAL A 507 25.55 -28.43 -23.47
N ALA A 508 24.33 -28.54 -22.92
CA ALA A 508 23.16 -29.05 -23.64
C ALA A 508 21.90 -28.21 -23.40
N ALA A 509 21.19 -27.90 -24.48
CA ALA A 509 19.83 -27.38 -24.46
C ALA A 509 18.87 -28.56 -24.25
N ARG A 510 18.20 -28.60 -23.10
CA ARG A 510 17.28 -29.68 -22.71
C ARG A 510 15.92 -29.08 -22.36
N TYR A 511 14.91 -29.44 -23.13
CA TYR A 511 13.57 -28.89 -22.96
C TYR A 511 12.53 -30.00 -22.86
N GLU A 512 11.63 -29.81 -21.92
CA GLU A 512 10.47 -30.65 -21.71
C GLU A 512 9.47 -30.51 -22.88
N SER A 513 8.69 -31.56 -23.09
CA SER A 513 7.46 -31.48 -23.89
C SER A 513 6.30 -32.12 -23.13
N SER A 514 5.07 -31.78 -23.49
CA SER A 514 3.86 -32.39 -22.95
C SER A 514 3.59 -33.79 -23.51
N THR A 515 4.45 -34.33 -24.38
CA THR A 515 4.24 -35.63 -25.02
C THR A 515 4.81 -36.78 -24.18
N ALA A 516 3.91 -37.47 -23.47
CA ALA A 516 4.19 -38.72 -22.78
C ALA A 516 4.33 -39.90 -23.75
N GLU A 517 5.20 -40.85 -23.39
CA GLU A 517 5.30 -42.17 -24.04
C GLU A 517 4.56 -43.25 -23.23
N ALA A 518 4.34 -44.42 -23.84
CA ALA A 518 3.69 -45.57 -23.18
C ALA A 518 4.55 -46.23 -22.08
N SER A 519 5.86 -45.93 -22.03
CA SER A 519 6.74 -46.26 -20.89
C SER A 519 6.91 -45.02 -20.01
N PRO A 520 7.30 -45.13 -18.72
CA PRO A 520 7.59 -44.00 -17.83
C PRO A 520 8.74 -43.13 -18.37
N SER A 521 8.43 -42.33 -19.36
CA SER A 521 9.30 -41.57 -20.23
C SER A 521 8.45 -40.55 -20.97
N ALA A 522 9.08 -39.47 -21.37
CA ALA A 522 8.47 -38.47 -22.23
C ALA A 522 9.43 -38.12 -23.37
N LEU A 523 8.95 -37.34 -24.33
CA LEU A 523 9.77 -36.78 -25.38
C LEU A 523 10.29 -35.40 -24.96
N TYR A 524 11.53 -35.13 -25.35
CA TYR A 524 12.29 -33.95 -24.98
C TYR A 524 13.05 -33.43 -26.19
N LEU A 525 13.29 -32.13 -26.20
CA LEU A 525 14.35 -31.57 -27.03
C LEU A 525 15.68 -31.78 -26.31
N ASN A 526 16.65 -32.35 -27.01
CA ASN A 526 18.03 -32.41 -26.60
C ASN A 526 18.94 -31.91 -27.73
N ALA A 527 19.65 -30.81 -27.52
CA ALA A 527 20.66 -30.33 -28.45
C ALA A 527 21.98 -30.04 -27.71
N ASN A 528 23.08 -30.60 -28.22
CA ASN A 528 24.44 -30.40 -27.72
C ASN A 528 25.44 -30.48 -28.88
N ALA A 529 26.73 -30.31 -28.60
CA ALA A 529 27.80 -30.33 -29.62
C ALA A 529 27.85 -31.60 -30.49
N SER A 530 27.26 -32.72 -30.03
CA SER A 530 27.31 -34.03 -30.70
C SER A 530 26.00 -34.45 -31.37
N ALA A 531 24.84 -33.97 -30.91
CA ALA A 531 23.52 -34.40 -31.38
C ALA A 531 22.44 -33.32 -31.18
N SER A 532 21.45 -33.31 -32.08
CA SER A 532 20.23 -32.49 -32.01
C SER A 532 19.04 -33.42 -32.23
N ASN A 533 18.27 -33.61 -31.20
CA ASN A 533 17.14 -34.52 -31.20
C ASN A 533 15.93 -33.80 -30.61
N PHE A 534 15.01 -33.40 -31.47
CA PHE A 534 13.76 -32.75 -31.09
C PHE A 534 12.68 -33.74 -30.69
N SER A 535 12.99 -35.05 -30.74
CA SER A 535 12.13 -36.15 -30.24
C SER A 535 12.95 -37.15 -29.45
N ASN A 536 13.74 -36.65 -28.50
CA ASN A 536 14.54 -37.49 -27.64
C ASN A 536 13.69 -38.12 -26.56
N LYS A 537 13.73 -39.44 -26.46
CA LYS A 537 13.10 -40.15 -25.35
C LYS A 537 13.99 -40.08 -24.11
N ALA A 538 13.44 -39.59 -23.00
CA ALA A 538 14.12 -39.58 -21.70
C ALA A 538 13.14 -39.97 -20.58
N THR A 539 13.70 -40.41 -19.45
CA THR A 539 12.95 -40.69 -18.22
C THR A 539 12.33 -39.41 -17.66
N ARG A 540 11.13 -39.52 -17.09
CA ARG A 540 10.39 -38.40 -16.47
C ARG A 540 10.97 -37.98 -15.13
N GLY A 541 11.94 -38.73 -14.61
CA GLY A 541 12.72 -38.34 -13.44
C GLY A 541 13.68 -37.17 -13.69
N HIS A 542 14.01 -36.87 -14.95
CA HIS A 542 14.79 -35.67 -15.29
C HIS A 542 13.99 -34.39 -15.07
N ALA A 543 14.70 -33.28 -14.84
CA ALA A 543 14.13 -31.94 -14.92
C ALA A 543 14.78 -31.10 -15.99
N GLY A 544 14.02 -30.69 -17.00
CA GLY A 544 14.45 -29.81 -18.09
C GLY A 544 13.76 -28.45 -18.05
N ALA A 545 14.20 -27.55 -18.94
CA ALA A 545 13.57 -26.24 -19.08
C ALA A 545 12.21 -26.35 -19.79
N VAL A 546 11.30 -25.41 -19.47
CA VAL A 546 10.02 -25.28 -20.16
C VAL A 546 10.00 -23.97 -20.95
N ARG A 547 9.62 -24.05 -22.22
CA ARG A 547 9.38 -22.92 -23.11
C ARG A 547 7.90 -22.89 -23.48
N CYS A 548 7.13 -22.06 -22.78
CA CYS A 548 5.67 -22.07 -22.91
C CYS A 548 5.20 -21.59 -24.29
N VAL A 549 4.11 -22.19 -24.76
CA VAL A 549 3.41 -21.83 -26.01
C VAL A 549 1.99 -21.39 -25.70
N LYS A 550 1.39 -20.58 -26.55
CA LYS A 550 -0.01 -20.14 -26.38
C LYS A 550 -0.96 -21.33 -26.45
N GLU A 551 -2.00 -21.31 -25.59
CA GLU A 551 -3.04 -22.34 -25.52
C GLU A 551 -3.87 -22.49 -26.80
#